data_AF-A0A8J7GF99-F1
#
_entry.id   AF-A0A8J7GF99-F1
#
_cell.length_a   1.000
_cell.length_b   1.000
_cell.length_c   1.000
_cell.angle_alpha   90.00
_cell.angle_beta   90.00
_cell.angle_gamma   90.00
#
_symmetry.space_group_name_H-M   'P 1'
#
loop_
_entity.id
_entity.type
_entity.pdbx_description
1 polymer ?
#
loop_
_entity_poly.entity_id
_entity_poly.type
_entity_poly.pdbx_seq_one_letter_code
_entity_poly.pdbx_strand_id
1 'polypeptide(L)'
;MSDDRGDSYRIHWPLVATCFAIGASLAVIAFFVPKNWSSQLVIQSILIEVGSTVGLFGLLATLTPKIYRVVVDISERAAENVADQVDARLQAQSDGTSMNLAELQDRIKERQQRRAQMQDQVVEALDIVSFESVAMALHEANRNDAIDQGRITVAANAGAERTSATFSWGSVPKDFKRGPAPRLLIEVRTGMRQDSNPPTKIETVWERGQAADEIADIIIQELYKAGQWRGEESLNFPLTLENFQKALKIAIAAKRKDQNSWQLQGTPIELFNDELIITTAGIEAPGHDFILRGEEFPYLNGRWRPTRPKFVSPSDWEQTIRIGQEIFPRRQYLMDLFSHRFIPWGSSPMHEPPVAIETIPSHV
;
A
#
# COMPACT_ATOMS: atom_id res chain seq x y z
N MET A 1 53.14 -16.94 1.41
CA MET A 1 51.65 -16.96 1.44
C MET A 1 51.23 -15.97 0.37
N SER A 2 50.53 -16.48 -0.62
CA SER A 2 50.35 -15.92 -1.96
C SER A 2 49.58 -14.60 -1.98
N ASP A 3 50.21 -13.57 -2.55
CA ASP A 3 49.58 -12.45 -3.24
C ASP A 3 48.69 -13.01 -4.35
N ASP A 4 47.39 -13.10 -4.08
CA ASP A 4 46.39 -13.40 -5.10
C ASP A 4 46.11 -12.09 -5.84
N ARG A 5 46.80 -11.96 -6.98
CA ARG A 5 46.78 -10.78 -7.85
C ARG A 5 45.36 -10.52 -8.30
N GLY A 6 44.93 -9.27 -8.12
CA GLY A 6 43.74 -8.74 -8.77
C GLY A 6 43.81 -9.01 -10.27
N ASP A 7 42.99 -9.95 -10.73
CA ASP A 7 42.61 -10.05 -12.13
C ASP A 7 41.93 -8.74 -12.49
N SER A 8 42.73 -7.82 -13.03
CA SER A 8 42.24 -6.63 -13.70
C SER A 8 41.20 -7.08 -14.73
N TYR A 9 39.93 -6.78 -14.44
CA TYR A 9 38.78 -6.99 -15.33
C TYR A 9 39.01 -6.20 -16.62
N ARG A 10 39.79 -6.78 -17.54
CA ARG A 10 39.97 -6.24 -18.88
C ARG A 10 38.66 -6.50 -19.61
N ILE A 11 37.88 -5.45 -19.76
CA ILE A 11 36.65 -5.50 -20.54
C ILE A 11 37.00 -6.02 -21.93
N HIS A 12 36.55 -7.23 -22.24
CA HIS A 12 36.68 -7.83 -23.55
C HIS A 12 35.72 -7.11 -24.50
N TRP A 13 36.14 -5.93 -24.98
CA TRP A 13 35.46 -5.15 -26.03
C TRP A 13 34.91 -5.97 -27.20
N PRO A 14 35.62 -7.01 -27.73
CA PRO A 14 35.04 -7.86 -28.76
C PRO A 14 33.77 -8.59 -28.30
N LEU A 15 33.69 -9.00 -27.03
CA LEU A 15 32.50 -9.67 -26.49
C LEU A 15 31.31 -8.71 -26.38
N VAL A 16 31.55 -7.46 -25.93
CA VAL A 16 30.51 -6.42 -25.84
C VAL A 16 29.98 -6.05 -27.23
N ALA A 17 30.87 -5.88 -28.21
CA ALA A 17 30.48 -5.60 -29.60
C ALA A 17 29.68 -6.77 -30.20
N THR A 18 30.06 -8.01 -29.89
CA THR A 18 29.37 -9.22 -30.38
C THR A 18 27.97 -9.33 -29.76
N CYS A 19 27.81 -9.08 -28.46
CA CYS A 19 26.49 -9.09 -27.80
C CYS A 19 25.56 -8.00 -28.36
N PHE A 20 26.08 -6.80 -28.60
CA PHE A 20 25.29 -5.72 -29.19
C PHE A 20 24.88 -6.03 -30.63
N ALA A 21 25.81 -6.55 -31.44
CA ALA A 21 25.51 -6.97 -32.81
C ALA A 21 24.46 -8.08 -32.85
N ILE A 22 24.53 -9.07 -31.95
CA ILE A 22 23.53 -10.14 -31.83
C ILE A 22 22.15 -9.57 -31.46
N GLY A 23 22.07 -8.68 -30.47
CA GLY A 23 20.80 -8.04 -30.07
C GLY A 23 20.16 -7.23 -31.21
N ALA A 24 20.96 -6.43 -31.92
CA ALA A 24 20.48 -5.66 -33.08
C ALA A 24 20.04 -6.58 -34.23
N SER A 25 20.76 -7.67 -34.48
CA SER A 25 20.43 -8.65 -35.52
C SER A 25 19.09 -9.34 -35.23
N LEU A 26 18.85 -9.75 -33.98
CA LEU A 26 17.60 -10.38 -33.56
C LEU A 26 16.40 -9.44 -33.71
N ALA A 27 16.57 -8.16 -33.37
CA ALA A 27 15.53 -7.15 -33.57
C ALA A 27 15.18 -6.95 -35.06
N VAL A 28 16.18 -6.95 -35.95
CA VAL A 28 15.96 -6.86 -37.40
C VAL A 28 15.28 -8.12 -37.94
N ILE A 29 15.71 -9.32 -37.51
CA ILE A 29 15.12 -10.60 -37.92
C ILE A 29 13.63 -10.68 -37.54
N ALA A 30 13.22 -10.09 -36.41
CA ALA A 30 11.82 -10.05 -35.98
C ALA A 30 10.88 -9.37 -37.02
N PHE A 31 11.38 -8.43 -37.82
CA PHE A 31 10.62 -7.76 -38.88
C PHE A 31 10.43 -8.60 -40.14
N PHE A 32 11.29 -9.60 -40.37
CA PHE A 32 11.23 -10.48 -41.54
C PHE A 32 10.46 -11.78 -41.29
N VAL A 33 9.87 -11.96 -40.10
CA VAL A 33 9.03 -13.14 -39.80
C VAL A 33 7.79 -13.12 -40.70
N PRO A 34 7.60 -14.14 -41.56
CA PRO A 34 6.53 -14.13 -42.56
C PRO A 34 5.15 -14.27 -41.90
N LYS A 35 4.17 -13.53 -42.43
CA LYS A 35 2.79 -13.41 -41.90
C LYS A 35 1.98 -14.71 -41.85
N ASN A 36 2.49 -15.81 -42.43
CA ASN A 36 1.81 -17.10 -42.52
C ASN A 36 2.09 -18.03 -41.33
N TRP A 37 2.86 -17.59 -40.33
CA TRP A 37 3.07 -18.35 -39.10
C TRP A 37 1.97 -18.07 -38.07
N SER A 38 1.27 -19.12 -37.64
CA SER A 38 0.15 -19.06 -36.68
C SER A 38 0.54 -18.55 -35.28
N SER A 39 1.83 -18.33 -35.01
CA SER A 39 2.37 -17.80 -33.75
C SER A 39 3.16 -16.50 -33.94
N GLN A 40 2.88 -15.73 -35.00
CA GLN A 40 3.63 -14.52 -35.35
C GLN A 40 3.74 -13.53 -34.19
N LEU A 41 2.65 -13.25 -33.48
CA LEU A 41 2.62 -12.29 -32.37
C LEU A 41 3.49 -12.73 -31.19
N VAL A 42 3.47 -14.03 -30.86
CA VAL A 42 4.24 -14.60 -29.74
C VAL A 42 5.73 -14.58 -30.06
N ILE A 43 6.11 -14.97 -31.28
CA ILE A 43 7.51 -15.00 -31.72
C ILE A 43 8.08 -13.58 -31.83
N GLN A 44 7.29 -12.62 -32.33
CA GLN A 44 7.70 -11.22 -32.38
C GLN A 44 7.91 -10.63 -30.98
N SER A 45 7.00 -10.88 -30.02
CA SER A 45 7.17 -10.38 -28.64
C SER A 45 8.42 -10.95 -27.99
N ILE A 46 8.63 -12.27 -28.10
CA ILE A 46 9.80 -12.94 -27.51
C ILE A 46 11.12 -12.43 -28.12
N LEU A 47 11.19 -12.26 -29.45
CA LEU A 47 12.41 -11.73 -30.08
C LEU A 47 12.70 -10.28 -29.71
N ILE A 48 11.67 -9.44 -29.55
CA ILE A 48 11.82 -8.03 -29.16
C ILE A 48 12.25 -7.93 -27.69
N GLU A 49 11.65 -8.70 -26.79
CA GLU A 49 11.98 -8.71 -25.35
C GLU A 49 13.40 -9.26 -25.10
N VAL A 50 13.75 -10.37 -25.74
CA VAL A 50 15.11 -10.94 -25.63
C VAL A 50 16.15 -10.03 -26.29
N GLY A 51 15.85 -9.48 -27.47
CA GLY A 51 16.75 -8.57 -28.19
C GLY A 51 17.01 -7.26 -27.43
N SER A 52 15.97 -6.68 -26.83
CA SER A 52 16.09 -5.46 -26.01
C SER A 52 16.87 -5.70 -24.72
N THR A 53 16.65 -6.83 -24.04
CA THR A 53 17.39 -7.18 -22.81
C THR A 53 18.89 -7.39 -23.09
N VAL A 54 19.22 -8.11 -24.17
CA VAL A 54 20.63 -8.33 -24.58
C VAL A 54 21.28 -7.02 -25.03
N GLY A 55 20.55 -6.18 -25.77
CA GLY A 55 21.02 -4.85 -26.18
C GLY A 55 21.28 -3.92 -24.99
N LEU A 56 20.38 -3.92 -23.99
CA LEU A 56 20.51 -3.14 -22.76
C LEU A 56 21.72 -3.59 -21.94
N PHE A 57 21.97 -4.91 -21.85
CA PHE A 57 23.13 -5.46 -21.16
C PHE A 57 24.44 -5.04 -21.83
N GLY A 58 24.49 -5.04 -23.17
CA GLY A 58 25.60 -4.51 -23.94
C GLY A 58 25.83 -3.01 -23.69
N LEU A 59 24.74 -2.22 -23.65
CA LEU A 59 24.80 -0.78 -23.36
C LEU A 59 25.31 -0.50 -21.94
N LEU A 60 24.79 -1.21 -20.94
CA LEU A 60 25.22 -1.11 -19.54
C LEU A 60 26.71 -1.38 -19.40
N ALA A 61 27.23 -2.43 -20.05
CA ALA A 61 28.65 -2.77 -20.03
C ALA A 61 29.56 -1.66 -20.61
N THR A 62 29.05 -0.82 -21.53
CA THR A 62 29.79 0.34 -22.07
C THR A 62 29.77 1.57 -21.15
N LEU A 63 28.78 1.69 -20.27
CA LEU A 63 28.63 2.82 -19.33
C LEU A 63 29.43 2.62 -18.04
N THR A 64 29.62 1.38 -17.58
CA THR A 64 30.37 1.03 -16.37
C THR A 64 31.80 1.61 -16.30
N PRO A 65 32.64 1.56 -17.36
CA PRO A 65 34.01 2.07 -17.28
C PRO A 65 34.10 3.61 -17.20
N LYS A 66 33.07 4.35 -17.65
CA LYS A 66 33.05 5.82 -17.51
C LYS A 66 32.75 6.26 -16.09
N ILE A 67 31.88 5.54 -15.38
CA ILE A 67 31.54 5.83 -13.99
C ILE A 67 32.73 5.47 -13.08
N TYR A 68 33.41 4.35 -13.34
CA TYR A 68 34.58 3.95 -12.54
C TYR A 68 35.78 4.90 -12.72
N ARG A 69 36.06 5.39 -13.93
CA ARG A 69 37.16 6.33 -14.15
C ARG A 69 36.92 7.70 -13.52
N VAL A 70 35.68 8.19 -13.49
CA VAL A 70 35.36 9.47 -12.82
C VAL A 70 35.52 9.35 -11.31
N VAL A 71 35.18 8.21 -10.70
CA VAL A 71 35.34 7.98 -9.26
C VAL A 71 36.81 7.72 -8.88
N VAL A 72 37.59 7.06 -9.74
CA VAL A 72 39.03 6.81 -9.50
C VAL A 72 39.88 8.06 -9.74
N ASP A 73 39.62 8.86 -10.78
CA ASP A 73 40.38 10.10 -11.04
C ASP A 73 40.08 11.19 -9.98
N ILE A 74 38.91 11.13 -9.31
CA ILE A 74 38.60 11.98 -8.15
C ILE A 74 39.31 11.52 -6.88
N SER A 75 39.53 10.21 -6.70
CA SER A 75 40.23 9.67 -5.52
C SER A 75 41.75 9.71 -5.65
N GLU A 76 42.29 9.58 -6.86
CA GLU A 76 43.73 9.66 -7.12
C GLU A 76 44.24 11.11 -7.06
N ARG A 77 43.47 12.08 -7.56
CA ARG A 77 43.78 13.52 -7.40
C ARG A 77 43.59 14.04 -5.97
N ALA A 78 42.84 13.33 -5.14
CA ALA A 78 42.72 13.63 -3.70
C ALA A 78 43.90 13.08 -2.88
N ALA A 79 44.63 12.09 -3.39
CA ALA A 79 45.71 11.42 -2.65
C ALA A 79 47.08 12.13 -2.78
N GLU A 80 47.37 12.81 -3.89
CA GLU A 80 48.73 13.27 -4.18
C GLU A 80 49.09 14.70 -3.70
N ASN A 81 48.13 15.50 -3.20
CA ASN A 81 48.35 16.90 -2.78
C ASN A 81 48.23 17.16 -1.26
N VAL A 82 48.25 16.11 -0.43
CA VAL A 82 47.74 16.18 0.96
C VAL A 82 48.76 15.71 2.02
N ALA A 83 50.07 15.78 1.75
CA ALA A 83 51.04 15.25 2.72
C ALA A 83 51.37 16.19 3.90
N ASP A 84 51.41 17.54 3.75
CA ASP A 84 52.00 18.38 4.83
C ASP A 84 51.18 19.62 5.28
N GLN A 85 49.98 19.86 4.73
CA GLN A 85 49.13 21.02 5.14
C GLN A 85 47.75 20.64 5.69
N VAL A 86 47.50 19.36 5.93
CA VAL A 86 46.12 18.85 6.02
C VAL A 86 45.69 18.39 7.41
N ASP A 87 46.59 18.14 8.36
CA ASP A 87 46.15 17.73 9.71
C ASP A 87 45.34 18.80 10.47
N ALA A 88 45.68 20.08 10.33
CA ALA A 88 44.93 21.17 10.96
C ALA A 88 43.61 21.51 10.21
N ARG A 89 43.56 21.27 8.89
CA ARG A 89 42.40 21.61 8.04
C ARG A 89 41.39 20.46 7.96
N LEU A 90 41.83 19.20 8.08
CA LEU A 90 40.97 18.03 8.20
C LEU A 90 40.29 17.95 9.56
N GLN A 91 40.91 18.36 10.66
CA GLN A 91 40.18 18.45 11.94
C GLN A 91 39.05 19.47 11.85
N ALA A 92 39.31 20.68 11.33
CA ALA A 92 38.28 21.70 11.17
C ALA A 92 37.17 21.31 10.14
N GLN A 93 37.50 20.59 9.06
CA GLN A 93 36.50 20.10 8.08
C GLN A 93 35.79 18.82 8.54
N SER A 94 36.45 17.93 9.28
CA SER A 94 35.84 16.76 9.90
C SER A 94 34.85 17.18 10.98
N ASP A 95 35.22 18.17 11.81
CA ASP A 95 34.33 18.75 12.82
C ASP A 95 33.13 19.46 12.16
N GLY A 96 33.36 20.23 11.08
CA GLY A 96 32.29 20.85 10.29
C GLY A 96 31.37 19.84 9.59
N THR A 97 31.92 18.75 9.05
CA THR A 97 31.13 17.69 8.37
C THR A 97 30.35 16.85 9.39
N SER A 98 30.94 16.60 10.56
CA SER A 98 30.28 15.89 11.66
C SER A 98 29.17 16.75 12.29
N MET A 99 29.38 18.06 12.39
CA MET A 99 28.36 19.01 12.81
C MET A 99 27.22 19.11 11.79
N ASN A 100 27.51 19.11 10.49
CA ASN A 100 26.50 19.08 9.44
C ASN A 100 25.71 17.76 9.42
N LEU A 101 26.37 16.63 9.67
CA LEU A 101 25.70 15.32 9.77
C LEU A 101 24.82 15.24 11.02
N ALA A 102 25.30 15.73 12.17
CA ALA A 102 24.52 15.83 13.40
C ALA A 102 23.30 16.74 13.20
N GLU A 103 23.48 17.92 12.59
CA GLU A 103 22.39 18.85 12.31
C GLU A 103 21.38 18.26 11.31
N LEU A 104 21.84 17.56 10.26
CA LEU A 104 20.94 16.86 9.34
C LEU A 104 20.18 15.74 10.04
N GLN A 105 20.85 14.97 10.90
CA GLN A 105 20.22 13.92 11.68
C GLN A 105 19.19 14.49 12.64
N ASP A 106 19.47 15.62 13.28
CA ASP A 106 18.54 16.32 14.16
C ASP A 106 17.36 16.89 13.39
N ARG A 107 17.57 17.51 12.21
CA ARG A 107 16.47 17.93 11.32
C ARG A 107 15.62 16.76 10.83
N ILE A 108 16.22 15.61 10.56
CA ILE A 108 15.50 14.38 10.19
C ILE A 108 14.66 13.89 11.37
N LYS A 109 15.25 13.79 12.57
CA LYS A 109 14.55 13.40 13.80
C LYS A 109 13.41 14.35 14.12
N GLU A 110 13.64 15.65 14.03
CA GLU A 110 12.63 16.68 14.29
C GLU A 110 11.48 16.57 13.27
N ARG A 111 11.79 16.37 11.98
CA ARG A 111 10.76 16.12 10.95
C ARG A 111 9.99 14.83 11.21
N GLN A 112 10.65 13.76 11.65
CA GLN A 112 10.00 12.50 12.02
C GLN A 112 9.09 12.68 13.24
N GLN A 113 9.55 13.39 14.27
CA GLN A 113 8.76 13.69 15.47
C GLN A 113 7.53 14.56 15.14
N ARG A 114 7.69 15.62 14.34
CA ARG A 114 6.55 16.45 13.91
C ARG A 114 5.53 15.64 13.11
N ARG A 115 5.98 14.73 12.25
CA ARG A 115 5.08 13.82 11.50
C ARG A 115 4.34 12.87 12.43
N ALA A 116 5.03 12.28 13.41
CA ALA A 116 4.40 11.42 14.41
C ALA A 116 3.34 12.19 15.21
N GLN A 117 3.66 13.41 15.68
CA GLN A 117 2.71 14.27 16.38
C GLN A 117 1.48 14.62 15.54
N MET A 118 1.66 14.94 14.25
CA MET A 118 0.53 15.20 13.34
C MET A 118 -0.36 13.96 13.17
N GLN A 119 0.23 12.77 13.06
CA GLN A 119 -0.51 11.51 12.97
C GLN A 119 -1.28 11.21 14.26
N ASP A 120 -0.66 11.45 15.42
CA ASP A 120 -1.30 11.24 16.73
C ASP A 120 -2.50 12.20 16.90
N GLN A 121 -2.35 13.48 16.49
CA GLN A 121 -3.44 14.45 16.48
C GLN A 121 -4.61 14.04 15.58
N VAL A 122 -4.32 13.47 14.40
CA VAL A 122 -5.34 12.98 13.48
C VAL A 122 -6.09 11.79 14.07
N VAL A 123 -5.39 10.94 14.82
CA VAL A 123 -5.95 9.80 15.54
C VAL A 123 -6.81 10.23 16.73
N GLU A 124 -6.40 11.27 17.46
CA GLU A 124 -7.18 11.86 18.56
C GLU A 124 -8.40 12.64 18.06
N ALA A 125 -8.27 13.34 16.92
CA ALA A 125 -9.38 14.08 16.30
C ALA A 125 -10.54 13.19 15.87
N LEU A 126 -10.32 11.88 15.73
CA LEU A 126 -11.37 10.92 15.44
C LEU A 126 -12.37 10.74 16.59
N ASP A 127 -12.02 11.10 17.83
CA ASP A 127 -12.92 11.00 18.99
C ASP A 127 -14.21 11.83 18.80
N ILE A 128 -14.14 12.87 17.97
CA ILE A 128 -15.32 13.59 17.44
C ILE A 128 -15.51 13.16 15.99
N VAL A 129 -16.50 12.30 15.75
CA VAL A 129 -16.78 11.78 14.40
C VAL A 129 -17.45 12.86 13.56
N SER A 130 -16.68 13.48 12.67
CA SER A 130 -17.15 14.42 11.65
C SER A 130 -16.65 14.01 10.27
N PHE A 131 -17.23 14.59 9.22
CA PHE A 131 -16.74 14.40 7.85
C PHE A 131 -15.24 14.74 7.76
N GLU A 132 -14.82 15.87 8.34
CA GLU A 132 -13.43 16.34 8.29
C GLU A 132 -12.48 15.41 9.02
N SER A 133 -12.84 14.93 10.23
CA SER A 133 -11.96 14.04 10.99
C SER A 133 -11.79 12.69 10.29
N VAL A 134 -12.87 12.11 9.77
CA VAL A 134 -12.84 10.86 9.01
C VAL A 134 -12.07 11.00 7.69
N ALA A 135 -12.33 12.06 6.92
CA ALA A 135 -11.65 12.31 5.64
C ALA A 135 -10.15 12.57 5.85
N MET A 136 -9.78 13.34 6.89
CA MET A 136 -8.39 13.61 7.23
C MET A 136 -7.66 12.33 7.66
N ALA A 137 -8.29 11.50 8.50
CA ALA A 137 -7.70 10.25 8.95
C ALA A 137 -7.47 9.26 7.80
N LEU A 138 -8.44 9.13 6.88
CA LEU A 138 -8.26 8.34 5.67
C LEU A 138 -7.21 8.94 4.73
N HIS A 139 -7.15 10.27 4.59
CA HIS A 139 -6.13 10.93 3.79
C HIS A 139 -4.71 10.63 4.31
N GLU A 140 -4.49 10.74 5.62
CA GLU A 140 -3.20 10.43 6.23
C GLU A 140 -2.89 8.93 6.18
N ALA A 141 -3.88 8.05 6.37
CA ALA A 141 -3.70 6.62 6.19
C ALA A 141 -3.28 6.27 4.74
N ASN A 142 -3.91 6.90 3.75
CA ASN A 142 -3.56 6.74 2.33
C ASN A 142 -2.15 7.26 2.03
N ARG A 143 -1.83 8.45 2.55
CA ARG A 143 -0.52 9.10 2.34
C ARG A 143 0.64 8.27 2.88
N ASN A 144 0.40 7.53 3.96
CA ASN A 144 1.40 6.68 4.58
C ASN A 144 1.36 5.23 4.07
N ASP A 145 0.55 4.91 3.06
CA ASP A 145 0.28 3.53 2.60
C ASP A 145 -0.01 2.60 3.80
N ALA A 146 -0.82 3.08 4.74
CA ALA A 146 -1.19 2.37 5.95
C ALA A 146 -2.43 1.48 5.75
N ILE A 147 -3.22 1.72 4.69
CA ILE A 147 -4.41 0.94 4.34
C ILE A 147 -4.39 0.51 2.87
N ASP A 148 -4.96 -0.65 2.56
CA ASP A 148 -4.94 -1.19 1.21
C ASP A 148 -5.88 -0.43 0.27
N GLN A 149 -5.37 0.01 -0.89
CA GLN A 149 -6.14 0.70 -1.94
C GLN A 149 -6.95 1.93 -1.45
N GLY A 150 -6.54 2.49 -0.32
CA GLY A 150 -7.24 3.57 0.39
C GLY A 150 -8.65 3.25 0.86
N ARG A 151 -8.85 2.00 1.26
CA ARG A 151 -10.10 1.49 1.81
C ARG A 151 -9.81 0.73 3.09
N ILE A 152 -10.74 0.77 4.02
CA ILE A 152 -10.71 -0.09 5.20
C ILE A 152 -12.11 -0.58 5.50
N THR A 153 -12.24 -1.89 5.67
CA THR A 153 -13.50 -2.56 5.99
C THR A 153 -13.55 -2.88 7.47
N VAL A 154 -14.71 -2.70 8.10
CA VAL A 154 -14.92 -3.02 9.50
C VAL A 154 -16.27 -3.71 9.70
N ALA A 155 -16.39 -4.48 10.79
CA ALA A 155 -17.65 -5.05 11.22
C ALA A 155 -18.63 -3.92 11.58
N ALA A 156 -19.84 -4.01 11.02
CA ALA A 156 -20.89 -3.03 11.18
C ALA A 156 -22.00 -3.48 12.15
N ASN A 157 -21.91 -4.71 12.65
CA ASN A 157 -22.79 -5.29 13.65
C ASN A 157 -22.04 -6.35 14.47
N ALA A 158 -22.59 -6.72 15.62
CA ALA A 158 -22.09 -7.82 16.46
C ALA A 158 -22.82 -9.17 16.21
N GLY A 159 -23.80 -9.19 15.29
CA GLY A 159 -24.65 -10.35 15.03
C GLY A 159 -23.96 -11.44 14.21
N ALA A 160 -24.59 -12.63 14.17
CA ALA A 160 -24.10 -13.77 13.38
C ALA A 160 -24.15 -13.50 11.86
N GLU A 161 -25.13 -12.72 11.40
CA GLU A 161 -25.20 -12.22 10.02
C GLU A 161 -24.32 -10.97 9.89
N ARG A 162 -23.01 -11.16 9.75
CA ARG A 162 -22.06 -10.04 9.68
C ARG A 162 -22.40 -9.10 8.51
N THR A 163 -22.66 -7.86 8.85
CA THR A 163 -22.65 -6.72 7.95
C THR A 163 -21.29 -6.06 8.06
N SER A 164 -20.70 -5.67 6.93
CA SER A 164 -19.42 -4.97 6.90
C SER A 164 -19.59 -3.59 6.27
N ALA A 165 -18.92 -2.59 6.82
CA ALA A 165 -18.86 -1.24 6.24
C ALA A 165 -17.44 -0.94 5.77
N THR A 166 -17.30 -0.51 4.52
CA THR A 166 -16.03 -0.11 3.92
C THR A 166 -15.99 1.40 3.81
N PHE A 167 -15.01 2.03 4.45
CA PHE A 167 -14.76 3.46 4.38
C PHE A 167 -13.64 3.73 3.37
N SER A 168 -13.82 4.76 2.55
CA SER A 168 -12.83 5.10 1.54
C SER A 168 -12.82 6.60 1.21
N TRP A 169 -11.62 7.16 1.02
CA TRP A 169 -11.40 8.55 0.64
C TRP A 169 -10.65 8.65 -0.69
N GLY A 170 -11.34 9.09 -1.74
CA GLY A 170 -10.79 9.03 -3.09
C GLY A 170 -11.75 9.47 -4.19
N SER A 171 -11.34 9.26 -5.44
CA SER A 171 -12.16 9.55 -6.61
C SER A 171 -12.49 8.26 -7.37
N VAL A 172 -13.71 8.18 -7.90
CA VAL A 172 -14.11 7.11 -8.82
C VAL A 172 -13.84 7.58 -10.26
N PRO A 173 -13.29 6.74 -11.16
CA PRO A 173 -12.98 7.14 -12.53
C PRO A 173 -14.16 7.71 -13.34
N LYS A 174 -15.41 7.34 -12.99
CA LYS A 174 -16.59 7.89 -13.68
C LYS A 174 -16.73 9.41 -13.53
N ASP A 175 -16.07 10.01 -12.53
CA ASP A 175 -16.11 11.44 -12.26
C ASP A 175 -15.10 12.27 -13.09
N PHE A 176 -14.25 11.65 -13.93
CA PHE A 176 -13.22 12.37 -14.71
C PHE A 176 -13.77 13.50 -15.60
N LYS A 177 -15.06 13.47 -15.98
CA LYS A 177 -15.69 14.54 -16.76
C LYS A 177 -15.78 15.88 -16.01
N ARG A 178 -15.77 15.88 -14.67
CA ARG A 178 -15.85 17.09 -13.82
C ARG A 178 -14.52 17.40 -13.09
N GLY A 179 -13.46 16.66 -13.41
CA GLY A 179 -12.24 16.63 -12.60
C GLY A 179 -12.39 15.69 -11.40
N PRO A 180 -11.32 14.99 -10.99
CA PRO A 180 -11.38 14.08 -9.85
C PRO A 180 -11.51 14.91 -8.56
N ALA A 181 -12.70 14.95 -7.99
CA ALA A 181 -12.93 15.50 -6.65
C ALA A 181 -12.97 14.34 -5.66
N PRO A 182 -12.22 14.40 -4.54
CA PRO A 182 -12.27 13.35 -3.54
C PRO A 182 -13.65 13.33 -2.88
N ARG A 183 -14.15 12.12 -2.62
CA ARG A 183 -15.37 11.87 -1.88
C ARG A 183 -15.11 10.87 -0.77
N LEU A 184 -15.80 11.06 0.35
CA LEU A 184 -15.87 10.08 1.42
C LEU A 184 -17.01 9.12 1.09
N LEU A 185 -16.68 7.86 0.82
CA LEU A 185 -17.63 6.84 0.44
C LEU A 185 -17.69 5.77 1.53
N ILE A 186 -18.91 5.46 1.97
CA ILE A 186 -19.22 4.33 2.84
C ILE A 186 -19.96 3.28 2.01
N GLU A 187 -19.40 2.08 1.93
CA GLU A 187 -20.02 0.93 1.29
C GLU A 187 -20.43 -0.10 2.34
N VAL A 188 -21.72 -0.33 2.52
CA VAL A 188 -22.25 -1.35 3.44
C VAL A 188 -22.62 -2.60 2.66
N ARG A 189 -22.09 -3.74 3.08
CA ARG A 189 -22.38 -5.06 2.50
C ARG A 189 -23.01 -5.95 3.57
N THR A 190 -24.21 -6.44 3.31
CA THR A 190 -24.86 -7.41 4.18
C THR A 190 -24.36 -8.82 3.87
N GLY A 191 -24.19 -9.64 4.91
CA GLY A 191 -23.80 -11.04 4.77
C GLY A 191 -24.85 -11.86 4.00
N MET A 192 -24.43 -12.98 3.40
CA MET A 192 -25.39 -13.96 2.87
C MET A 192 -26.21 -14.54 4.02
N ARG A 193 -27.52 -14.41 3.90
CA ARG A 193 -28.48 -15.03 4.80
C ARG A 193 -28.80 -16.46 4.33
N GLN A 194 -29.02 -17.38 5.29
CA GLN A 194 -29.53 -18.73 4.98
C GLN A 194 -30.90 -18.67 4.28
N ASP A 195 -31.69 -17.64 4.59
CA ASP A 195 -33.00 -17.36 4.01
C ASP A 195 -32.89 -16.39 2.82
N SER A 196 -32.50 -16.93 1.66
CA SER A 196 -32.90 -16.53 0.29
C SER A 196 -32.48 -15.17 -0.29
N ASN A 197 -32.21 -14.12 0.49
CA ASN A 197 -31.89 -12.81 -0.11
C ASN A 197 -30.42 -12.70 -0.50
N PRO A 198 -30.10 -12.23 -1.73
CA PRO A 198 -28.73 -11.99 -2.12
C PRO A 198 -28.10 -10.90 -1.25
N PRO A 199 -26.78 -10.95 -1.02
CA PRO A 199 -26.08 -9.93 -0.26
C PRO A 199 -26.32 -8.57 -0.92
N THR A 200 -26.80 -7.61 -0.13
CA THR A 200 -27.09 -6.27 -0.62
C THR A 200 -25.86 -5.40 -0.41
N LYS A 201 -25.53 -4.62 -1.43
CA LYS A 201 -24.47 -3.63 -1.39
C LYS A 201 -25.09 -2.24 -1.50
N ILE A 202 -24.87 -1.41 -0.48
CA ILE A 202 -25.34 -0.03 -0.40
C ILE A 202 -24.10 0.86 -0.43
N GLU A 203 -24.08 1.85 -1.34
CA GLU A 203 -23.02 2.85 -1.43
C GLU A 203 -23.60 4.22 -1.08
N THR A 204 -23.04 4.86 -0.05
CA THR A 204 -23.47 6.18 0.43
C THR A 204 -22.27 7.13 0.39
N VAL A 205 -22.46 8.31 -0.20
CA VAL A 205 -21.48 9.39 -0.17
C VAL A 205 -21.75 10.23 1.06
N TRP A 206 -20.73 10.43 1.90
CA TRP A 206 -20.78 11.37 3.01
C TRP A 206 -20.27 12.72 2.51
N GLU A 207 -21.15 13.72 2.50
CA GLU A 207 -20.84 15.09 2.07
C GLU A 207 -20.41 15.99 3.24
N ARG A 208 -19.67 17.05 2.92
CA ARG A 208 -19.27 18.05 3.90
C ARG A 208 -20.50 18.74 4.49
N GLY A 209 -20.54 18.86 5.81
CA GLY A 209 -21.64 19.48 6.55
C GLY A 209 -22.74 18.50 6.99
N GLN A 210 -22.71 17.24 6.54
CA GLN A 210 -23.60 16.20 7.05
C GLN A 210 -23.06 15.63 8.36
N ALA A 211 -23.94 15.51 9.34
CA ALA A 211 -23.63 14.86 10.60
C ALA A 211 -23.62 13.32 10.46
N ALA A 212 -22.92 12.63 11.36
CA ALA A 212 -22.74 11.19 11.28
C ALA A 212 -24.06 10.41 11.44
N ASP A 213 -24.99 10.92 12.23
CA ASP A 213 -26.35 10.40 12.41
C ASP A 213 -27.20 10.54 11.15
N GLU A 214 -27.09 11.63 10.40
CA GLU A 214 -27.77 11.78 9.10
C GLU A 214 -27.32 10.70 8.10
N ILE A 215 -26.03 10.40 8.07
CA ILE A 215 -25.48 9.34 7.21
C ILE A 215 -25.97 7.96 7.66
N ALA A 216 -26.01 7.73 8.98
CA ALA A 216 -26.57 6.51 9.53
C ALA A 216 -28.02 6.32 9.07
N ASP A 217 -28.84 7.37 9.17
CA ASP A 217 -30.24 7.35 8.75
C ASP A 217 -30.40 7.07 7.25
N ILE A 218 -29.55 7.64 6.39
CA ILE A 218 -29.56 7.35 4.96
C ILE A 218 -29.27 5.86 4.71
N ILE A 219 -28.25 5.30 5.35
CA ILE A 219 -27.89 3.88 5.20
C ILE A 219 -29.03 2.99 5.72
N ILE A 220 -29.62 3.33 6.86
CA ILE A 220 -30.75 2.60 7.45
C ILE A 220 -31.95 2.61 6.51
N GLN A 221 -32.28 3.76 5.89
CA GLN A 221 -33.36 3.86 4.91
C GLN A 221 -33.11 2.99 3.68
N GLU A 222 -31.88 2.94 3.17
CA GLU A 222 -31.53 2.05 2.05
C GLU A 222 -31.58 0.57 2.44
N LEU A 223 -31.15 0.20 3.65
CA LEU A 223 -31.31 -1.15 4.19
C LEU A 223 -32.79 -1.52 4.35
N TYR A 224 -33.63 -0.57 4.75
CA TYR A 224 -35.07 -0.76 4.87
C TYR A 224 -35.72 -1.00 3.50
N LYS A 225 -35.38 -0.19 2.50
CA LYS A 225 -35.83 -0.37 1.11
C LYS A 225 -35.42 -1.72 0.52
N ALA A 226 -34.24 -2.22 0.90
CA ALA A 226 -33.74 -3.53 0.49
C ALA A 226 -34.34 -4.70 1.28
N GLY A 227 -35.18 -4.45 2.30
CA GLY A 227 -35.74 -5.48 3.18
C GLY A 227 -34.68 -6.17 4.06
N GLN A 228 -33.55 -5.50 4.32
CA GLN A 228 -32.43 -6.01 5.10
C GLN A 228 -32.34 -5.39 6.50
N TRP A 229 -33.14 -4.36 6.80
CA TRP A 229 -33.15 -3.70 8.11
C TRP A 229 -33.93 -4.50 9.17
N ARG A 230 -33.27 -4.79 10.30
CA ARG A 230 -33.80 -5.52 11.45
C ARG A 230 -33.42 -4.86 12.78
N GLY A 231 -33.13 -3.57 12.76
CA GLY A 231 -32.55 -2.86 13.90
C GLY A 231 -31.04 -3.00 13.97
N GLU A 232 -30.49 -2.91 15.18
CA GLU A 232 -29.05 -2.91 15.45
C GLU A 232 -28.34 -4.20 15.03
N GLU A 233 -29.09 -5.30 14.90
CA GLU A 233 -28.56 -6.56 14.34
C GLU A 233 -28.15 -6.42 12.88
N SER A 234 -28.76 -5.51 12.11
CA SER A 234 -28.39 -5.28 10.71
C SER A 234 -27.22 -4.31 10.58
N LEU A 235 -27.28 -3.19 11.32
CA LEU A 235 -26.25 -2.16 11.35
C LEU A 235 -26.32 -1.43 12.70
N ASN A 236 -25.21 -1.44 13.42
CA ASN A 236 -24.94 -0.60 14.58
C ASN A 236 -23.87 0.43 14.17
N PHE A 237 -24.32 1.60 13.74
CA PHE A 237 -23.43 2.63 13.20
C PHE A 237 -22.42 3.16 14.24
N PRO A 238 -22.78 3.39 15.52
CA PRO A 238 -21.80 3.74 16.56
C PRO A 238 -20.67 2.70 16.70
N LEU A 239 -21.01 1.41 16.78
CA LEU A 239 -20.02 0.32 16.81
C LEU A 239 -19.17 0.29 15.52
N THR A 240 -19.79 0.56 14.38
CA THR A 240 -19.10 0.64 13.07
C THR A 240 -18.02 1.71 13.10
N LEU A 241 -18.34 2.90 13.64
CA LEU A 241 -17.40 4.02 13.76
C LEU A 241 -16.29 3.71 14.77
N GLU A 242 -16.60 3.10 15.91
CA GLU A 242 -15.60 2.65 16.88
C GLU A 242 -14.62 1.65 16.26
N ASN A 243 -15.13 0.63 15.56
CA ASN A 243 -14.32 -0.34 14.85
C ASN A 243 -13.47 0.33 13.76
N PHE A 244 -14.02 1.30 13.04
CA PHE A 244 -13.30 2.08 12.04
C PHE A 244 -12.13 2.86 12.65
N GLN A 245 -12.36 3.57 13.76
CA GLN A 245 -11.30 4.28 14.48
C GLN A 245 -10.21 3.31 14.95
N LYS A 246 -10.60 2.19 15.55
CA LYS A 246 -9.68 1.14 16.00
C LYS A 246 -8.85 0.57 14.84
N ALA A 247 -9.49 0.29 13.71
CA ALA A 247 -8.83 -0.25 12.52
C ALA A 247 -7.80 0.74 11.95
N LEU A 248 -8.12 2.04 11.90
CA LEU A 248 -7.18 3.09 11.48
C LEU A 248 -6.03 3.28 12.47
N LYS A 249 -6.31 3.28 13.78
CA LYS A 249 -5.29 3.32 14.83
C LYS A 249 -4.28 2.17 14.66
N ILE A 250 -4.78 0.95 14.48
CA ILE A 250 -3.97 -0.25 14.22
C ILE A 250 -3.16 -0.08 12.92
N ALA A 251 -3.79 0.37 11.83
CA ALA A 251 -3.14 0.53 10.53
C ALA A 251 -1.97 1.51 10.57
N ILE A 252 -2.17 2.70 11.14
CA ILE A 252 -1.15 3.75 11.24
C ILE A 252 -0.02 3.30 12.17
N ALA A 253 -0.34 2.74 13.33
CA ALA A 253 0.66 2.29 14.30
C ALA A 253 1.51 1.11 13.77
N ALA A 254 0.88 0.14 13.10
CA ALA A 254 1.57 -0.96 12.44
C ALA A 254 2.53 -0.45 11.35
N LYS A 255 2.12 0.56 10.58
CA LYS A 255 2.97 1.17 9.55
C LYS A 255 4.19 1.89 10.15
N ARG A 256 4.01 2.54 11.30
CA ARG A 256 5.08 3.20 12.06
C ARG A 256 6.02 2.23 12.76
N LYS A 257 5.61 0.97 12.93
CA LYS A 257 6.30 -0.04 13.75
C LYS A 257 6.42 0.41 15.22
N ASP A 258 5.34 0.98 15.77
CA ASP A 258 5.32 1.39 17.16
C ASP A 258 5.50 0.16 18.08
N GLN A 259 6.35 0.25 19.10
CA GLN A 259 6.75 -0.93 19.89
C GLN A 259 5.59 -1.61 20.64
N ASN A 260 4.54 -0.86 20.96
CA ASN A 260 3.37 -1.33 21.71
C ASN A 260 2.14 -1.58 20.83
N SER A 261 2.28 -1.52 19.50
CA SER A 261 1.17 -1.75 18.57
C SER A 261 1.22 -3.14 17.96
N TRP A 262 0.11 -3.51 17.32
CA TRP A 262 0.04 -4.70 16.48
C TRP A 262 1.10 -4.62 15.38
N GLN A 263 1.98 -5.61 15.34
CA GLN A 263 2.99 -5.75 14.28
C GLN A 263 2.38 -6.55 13.14
N LEU A 264 1.85 -5.84 12.14
CA LEU A 264 1.24 -6.47 10.96
C LEU A 264 2.29 -6.77 9.89
N GLN A 265 2.18 -7.93 9.25
CA GLN A 265 3.02 -8.30 8.10
C GLN A 265 2.52 -7.67 6.80
N GLY A 266 1.20 -7.48 6.67
CA GLY A 266 0.57 -6.82 5.53
C GLY A 266 -0.12 -5.50 5.87
N THR A 267 -0.59 -4.81 4.82
CA THR A 267 -1.46 -3.64 4.94
C THR A 267 -2.89 -4.07 5.30
N PRO A 268 -3.54 -3.50 6.32
CA PRO A 268 -4.93 -3.76 6.64
C PRO A 268 -5.90 -3.62 5.46
N ILE A 269 -6.81 -4.59 5.36
CA ILE A 269 -7.94 -4.61 4.43
C ILE A 269 -9.25 -4.59 5.23
N GLU A 270 -9.39 -5.51 6.19
CA GLU A 270 -10.59 -5.62 7.03
C GLU A 270 -10.23 -5.91 8.49
N LEU A 271 -10.73 -5.10 9.43
CA LEU A 271 -10.73 -5.47 10.84
C LEU A 271 -11.87 -6.46 11.07
N PHE A 272 -11.51 -7.73 11.28
CA PHE A 272 -12.52 -8.78 11.40
C PHE A 272 -13.24 -8.67 12.75
N ASN A 273 -12.47 -8.72 13.82
CA ASN A 273 -12.93 -8.49 15.19
C ASN A 273 -11.77 -7.93 16.01
N ASP A 274 -11.87 -7.98 17.33
CA ASP A 274 -10.84 -7.45 18.23
C ASP A 274 -9.51 -8.23 18.21
N GLU A 275 -9.49 -9.42 17.63
CA GLU A 275 -8.33 -10.31 17.63
C GLU A 275 -7.79 -10.59 16.22
N LEU A 276 -8.66 -10.57 15.20
CA LEU A 276 -8.38 -10.93 13.82
C LEU A 276 -8.46 -9.71 12.90
N ILE A 277 -7.46 -9.59 12.04
CA ILE A 277 -7.42 -8.61 10.96
C ILE A 277 -7.01 -9.31 9.66
N ILE A 278 -7.68 -8.95 8.57
CA ILE A 278 -7.35 -9.40 7.23
C ILE A 278 -6.47 -8.34 6.60
N THR A 279 -5.28 -8.74 6.18
CA THR A 279 -4.26 -7.87 5.58
C THR A 279 -3.92 -8.34 4.17
N THR A 280 -3.04 -7.59 3.49
CA THR A 280 -2.48 -8.01 2.21
C THR A 280 -1.61 -9.29 2.31
N ALA A 281 -1.10 -9.62 3.50
CA ALA A 281 -0.28 -10.80 3.75
C ALA A 281 -1.10 -12.04 4.12
N GLY A 282 -2.32 -11.89 4.62
CA GLY A 282 -3.15 -13.01 5.07
C GLY A 282 -4.19 -12.62 6.13
N ILE A 283 -4.62 -13.61 6.91
CA ILE A 283 -5.36 -13.37 8.16
C ILE A 283 -4.34 -13.37 9.29
N GLU A 284 -4.31 -12.30 10.07
CA GLU A 284 -3.36 -12.10 11.16
C GLU A 284 -4.10 -11.91 12.50
N ALA A 285 -3.54 -12.48 13.57
CA ALA A 285 -3.91 -12.19 14.94
C ALA A 285 -2.64 -11.94 15.77
N PRO A 286 -2.12 -10.70 15.77
CA PRO A 286 -0.83 -10.36 16.38
C PRO A 286 -0.75 -10.67 17.88
N GLY A 287 -1.86 -10.52 18.61
CA GLY A 287 -1.93 -10.86 20.04
C GLY A 287 -1.73 -12.35 20.35
N HIS A 288 -1.82 -13.21 19.33
CA HIS A 288 -1.68 -14.66 19.46
C HIS A 288 -0.53 -15.24 18.61
N ASP A 289 0.32 -14.38 18.03
CA ASP A 289 1.39 -14.76 17.08
C ASP A 289 0.89 -15.71 15.98
N PHE A 290 -0.32 -15.42 15.48
CA PHE A 290 -0.99 -16.25 14.49
C PHE A 290 -1.04 -15.53 13.14
N ILE A 291 -0.62 -16.24 12.10
CA ILE A 291 -0.78 -15.84 10.71
C ILE A 291 -1.21 -17.03 9.86
N LEU A 292 -2.27 -16.84 9.08
CA LEU A 292 -2.65 -17.70 7.97
C LEU A 292 -2.37 -16.92 6.68
N ARG A 293 -1.35 -17.32 5.94
CA ARG A 293 -0.86 -16.51 4.81
C ARG A 293 -1.87 -16.53 3.65
N GLY A 294 -1.94 -15.42 2.94
CA GLY A 294 -2.77 -15.27 1.74
C GLY A 294 -2.44 -16.31 0.66
N GLU A 295 -1.18 -16.73 0.59
CA GLU A 295 -0.70 -17.77 -0.33
C GLU A 295 -1.27 -19.17 -0.04
N GLU A 296 -1.76 -19.42 1.18
CA GLU A 296 -2.34 -20.70 1.57
C GLU A 296 -3.79 -20.85 1.06
N PHE A 297 -4.42 -19.75 0.62
CA PHE A 297 -5.78 -19.77 0.10
C PHE A 297 -5.82 -20.37 -1.32
N PRO A 298 -6.66 -21.39 -1.56
CA PRO A 298 -6.71 -22.05 -2.86
C PRO A 298 -7.42 -21.17 -3.91
N TYR A 299 -6.97 -21.27 -5.16
CA TYR A 299 -7.60 -20.59 -6.29
C TYR A 299 -9.01 -21.12 -6.65
N LEU A 300 -9.29 -22.37 -6.31
CA LEU A 300 -10.54 -23.06 -6.60
C LEU A 300 -11.24 -23.44 -5.30
N ASN A 301 -12.58 -23.44 -5.32
CA ASN A 301 -13.45 -23.85 -4.21
C ASN A 301 -13.33 -25.36 -3.90
N GLY A 302 -12.13 -25.80 -3.52
CA GLY A 302 -11.85 -27.15 -3.03
C GLY A 302 -12.23 -27.30 -1.55
N ARG A 303 -12.09 -28.52 -1.02
CA ARG A 303 -12.31 -28.84 0.41
C ARG A 303 -11.16 -28.33 1.30
N TRP A 304 -10.64 -27.14 1.05
CA TRP A 304 -9.62 -26.54 1.89
C TRP A 304 -10.28 -25.92 3.12
N ARG A 305 -9.83 -26.36 4.29
CA ARG A 305 -10.25 -25.83 5.60
C ARG A 305 -9.03 -25.79 6.49
N PRO A 306 -8.43 -24.61 6.72
CA PRO A 306 -7.29 -24.49 7.60
C PRO A 306 -7.72 -24.77 9.05
N THR A 307 -6.77 -25.25 9.85
CA THR A 307 -6.99 -25.56 11.26
C THR A 307 -7.40 -24.29 12.01
N ARG A 308 -8.57 -24.34 12.65
CA ARG A 308 -9.09 -23.24 13.47
C ARG A 308 -8.19 -23.00 14.69
N PRO A 309 -7.78 -21.75 14.96
CA PRO A 309 -7.13 -21.41 16.22
C PRO A 309 -8.08 -21.53 17.40
N LYS A 310 -7.59 -21.94 18.58
CA LYS A 310 -8.45 -22.19 19.75
C LYS A 310 -9.16 -20.93 20.27
N PHE A 311 -8.58 -19.75 20.05
CA PHE A 311 -9.10 -18.46 20.52
C PHE A 311 -10.27 -17.93 19.66
N VAL A 312 -10.35 -18.33 18.37
CA VAL A 312 -11.40 -17.86 17.46
C VAL A 312 -12.63 -18.76 17.55
N SER A 313 -13.84 -18.22 17.64
CA SER A 313 -15.07 -19.03 17.62
C SER A 313 -15.23 -19.80 16.27
N PRO A 314 -15.94 -20.94 16.24
CA PRO A 314 -16.16 -21.68 14.99
C PRO A 314 -16.83 -20.84 13.89
N SER A 315 -17.85 -20.05 14.25
CA SER A 315 -18.57 -19.18 13.31
C SER A 315 -17.69 -18.07 12.76
N ASP A 316 -16.91 -17.41 13.63
CA ASP A 316 -15.98 -16.35 13.21
C ASP A 316 -14.91 -16.89 12.28
N TRP A 317 -14.39 -18.09 12.59
CA TRP A 317 -13.39 -18.73 11.74
C TRP A 317 -13.93 -19.06 10.37
N GLU A 318 -15.10 -19.72 10.28
CA GLU A 318 -15.73 -20.04 9.01
C GLU A 318 -15.98 -18.78 8.17
N GLN A 319 -16.40 -17.70 8.80
CA GLN A 319 -16.64 -16.44 8.13
C GLN A 319 -15.35 -15.73 7.70
N THR A 320 -14.32 -15.69 8.55
CA THR A 320 -13.02 -15.09 8.20
C THR A 320 -12.39 -15.85 7.04
N ILE A 321 -12.47 -17.18 7.04
CA ILE A 321 -12.01 -18.02 5.93
C ILE A 321 -12.78 -17.75 4.65
N ARG A 322 -14.12 -17.63 4.71
CA ARG A 322 -14.94 -17.27 3.55
C ARG A 322 -14.51 -15.92 2.96
N ILE A 323 -14.29 -14.91 3.80
CA ILE A 323 -13.82 -13.59 3.35
C ILE A 323 -12.42 -13.69 2.72
N GLY A 324 -11.50 -14.42 3.36
CA GLY A 324 -10.16 -14.64 2.79
C GLY A 324 -10.20 -15.34 1.43
N GLN A 325 -11.08 -16.34 1.26
CA GLN A 325 -11.30 -17.02 -0.03
C GLN A 325 -11.87 -16.09 -1.11
N GLU A 326 -12.61 -15.05 -0.73
CA GLU A 326 -13.06 -14.03 -1.69
C GLU A 326 -11.95 -13.04 -2.07
N ILE A 327 -11.06 -12.71 -1.12
CA ILE A 327 -10.03 -11.67 -1.28
C ILE A 327 -8.78 -12.21 -1.98
N PHE A 328 -8.16 -13.27 -1.47
CA PHE A 328 -6.79 -13.66 -1.85
C PHE A 328 -6.67 -14.25 -3.27
N PRO A 329 -7.53 -15.20 -3.70
CA PRO A 329 -7.48 -15.75 -5.07
C PRO A 329 -7.69 -14.68 -6.14
N ARG A 330 -8.60 -13.73 -5.88
CA ARG A 330 -8.88 -12.62 -6.80
C ARG A 330 -7.71 -11.66 -6.88
N ARG A 331 -7.00 -11.43 -5.78
CA ARG A 331 -5.84 -10.51 -5.76
C ARG A 331 -4.68 -11.04 -6.59
N GLN A 332 -4.37 -12.33 -6.47
CA GLN A 332 -3.34 -12.98 -7.30
C GLN A 332 -3.68 -12.90 -8.80
N TYR A 333 -4.95 -13.00 -9.17
CA TYR A 333 -5.39 -12.90 -10.57
C TYR A 333 -5.50 -11.44 -11.08
N LEU A 334 -5.92 -10.51 -10.23
CA LEU A 334 -6.27 -9.15 -10.65
C LEU A 334 -5.11 -8.14 -10.58
N MET A 335 -3.97 -8.49 -9.97
CA MET A 335 -2.75 -7.67 -10.08
C MET A 335 -2.32 -7.47 -11.54
N ASP A 336 -2.73 -8.35 -12.46
CA ASP A 336 -2.38 -8.28 -13.88
C ASP A 336 -3.39 -7.54 -14.78
N LEU A 337 -4.61 -7.22 -14.31
CA LEU A 337 -5.72 -6.89 -15.23
C LEU A 337 -6.44 -5.54 -15.04
N PHE A 338 -6.37 -4.84 -13.89
CA PHE A 338 -7.22 -3.66 -13.69
C PHE A 338 -6.60 -2.46 -12.96
N SER A 339 -6.10 -1.52 -13.77
CA SER A 339 -5.76 -0.11 -13.48
C SER A 339 -6.98 0.83 -13.53
N HIS A 340 -8.21 0.32 -13.39
CA HIS A 340 -9.45 1.12 -13.44
C HIS A 340 -10.10 1.35 -12.06
N ARG A 341 -9.31 1.17 -11.00
CA ARG A 341 -9.79 1.16 -9.60
C ARG A 341 -9.78 2.57 -9.02
N PHE A 342 -10.69 2.76 -8.06
CA PHE A 342 -10.73 3.90 -7.14
C PHE A 342 -9.33 4.46 -6.85
N ILE A 343 -9.20 5.78 -6.98
CA ILE A 343 -7.92 6.47 -6.81
C ILE A 343 -7.90 7.02 -5.38
N PRO A 344 -7.08 6.44 -4.48
CA PRO A 344 -7.02 6.90 -3.11
C PRO A 344 -6.44 8.31 -3.05
N TRP A 345 -7.17 9.24 -2.44
CA TRP A 345 -6.71 10.62 -2.30
C TRP A 345 -5.72 10.72 -1.14
N GLY A 346 -4.64 11.49 -1.32
CA GLY A 346 -3.50 11.54 -0.38
C GLY A 346 -2.32 10.62 -0.71
N SER A 347 -2.51 9.61 -1.58
CA SER A 347 -1.40 8.76 -2.05
C SER A 347 -0.34 9.50 -2.90
N SER A 348 -0.71 10.65 -3.48
CA SER A 348 0.18 11.53 -4.24
C SER A 348 0.47 12.79 -3.42
N PRO A 349 1.72 13.29 -3.39
CA PRO A 349 2.06 14.53 -2.70
C PRO A 349 1.38 15.77 -3.30
N MET A 350 0.80 15.67 -4.49
CA MET A 350 0.02 16.73 -5.14
C MET A 350 -1.43 16.80 -4.63
N HIS A 351 -1.92 15.79 -3.92
CA HIS A 351 -3.26 15.79 -3.36
C HIS A 351 -3.29 16.64 -2.09
N GLU A 352 -3.99 17.78 -2.14
CA GLU A 352 -4.21 18.60 -0.96
C GLU A 352 -5.06 17.85 0.08
N PRO A 353 -4.78 18.04 1.39
CA PRO A 353 -5.61 17.50 2.45
C PRO A 353 -7.02 18.12 2.39
N PRO A 354 -8.04 17.46 2.93
CA PRO A 354 -9.34 18.08 3.10
C PRO A 354 -9.17 19.34 3.96
N VAL A 355 -9.43 20.52 3.38
CA VAL A 355 -9.25 21.81 4.06
C VAL A 355 -10.10 21.80 5.33
N ALA A 356 -9.45 21.79 6.49
CA ALA A 356 -10.09 22.07 7.77
C ALA A 356 -10.48 23.55 7.76
N ILE A 357 -11.77 23.83 7.82
CA ILE A 357 -12.25 25.20 7.97
C ILE A 357 -11.90 25.62 9.40
N GLU A 358 -11.01 26.61 9.48
CA GLU A 358 -10.65 27.43 10.63
C GLU A 358 -10.35 26.67 11.93
N THR A 359 -9.06 26.63 12.26
CA THR A 359 -8.59 26.47 13.64
C THR A 359 -9.43 27.37 14.54
N ILE A 360 -10.33 26.77 15.34
CA ILE A 360 -11.02 27.46 16.42
C ILE A 360 -9.92 28.17 17.20
N PRO A 361 -9.93 29.52 17.28
CA PRO A 361 -8.90 30.22 18.03
C PRO A 361 -8.96 29.68 19.46
N SER A 362 -7.84 29.13 19.92
CA SER A 362 -7.63 28.74 21.30
C SER A 362 -7.70 30.00 22.16
N HIS A 363 -8.91 30.38 22.58
CA HIS A 363 -9.09 31.35 23.64
C HIS A 363 -8.69 30.67 24.95
N VAL A 364 -7.43 30.89 25.31
CA VAL A 364 -6.95 30.87 26.70
C VAL A 364 -7.38 32.18 27.35
#